data_AF-A0A519F3I3-F1
#
_entry.id   AF-A0A519F3I3-F1
#
_cell.length_a   1.000
_cell.length_b   1.000
_cell.length_c   1.000
_cell.angle_alpha   90.00
_cell.angle_beta   90.00
_cell.angle_gamma   90.00
#
_symmetry.space_group_name_H-M   'P 1'
#
loop_
_entity.id
_entity.type
_entity.pdbx_description
1 polymer ?
#
loop_
_entity_poly.entity_id
_entity_poly.type
_entity_poly.pdbx_seq_one_letter_code
_entity_poly.pdbx_strand_id
1 'polypeptide(L)'
;PTSFVYVAKRLTKHFFDVLGNGRGMMLTNGNALAGRLAKAGMDLDIPVWLSSPVKKLIVEFDGVAGAVVEHEGKTIRVLAKRGVVLACGGFPHDIERRKQLFPHAPTGKEHYSPSPESNTGDGLRLAESVGGRVDPTIPHAAAWVPTSVTTRKDGSRGVMPHFIDRAKPGVISVTAKGKRFTNEGNSYHDFVQAMVKACEGEPEVSAWLLCDHKVLRNYGLGCVAPAPLPIGRHLRSGYLKRGATVGELAREIGIAPATLEATVAEFNAAAKTGEDPAFGKGSKAYNRYQGDALVTPNPCVAPLENGPYYAIKLVVGDIGTFAGLVTDEKTRVLDSTGKPIKGLYAVGNDAASVMGGNYPGAGITLGPALTFGYVAAMQLAKVEVAAEVSLKVERREPVAVSRSA
;
A
#
# COMPACT_ATOMS: atom_id res chain seq x y z
N PRO A 1 -38.79 -4.54 2.03
CA PRO A 1 -39.04 -4.59 0.57
C PRO A 1 -38.02 -3.79 -0.26
N THR A 2 -37.78 -2.52 0.09
CA THR A 2 -36.91 -1.61 -0.70
C THR A 2 -35.44 -2.03 -0.71
N SER A 3 -34.88 -2.42 0.44
CA SER A 3 -33.48 -2.90 0.53
C SER A 3 -33.27 -4.20 -0.22
N PHE A 4 -34.25 -5.12 -0.19
CA PHE A 4 -34.19 -6.39 -0.92
C PHE A 4 -34.15 -6.15 -2.43
N VAL A 5 -35.07 -5.34 -2.96
CA VAL A 5 -35.11 -5.00 -4.40
C VAL A 5 -33.81 -4.32 -4.83
N TYR A 6 -33.29 -3.39 -4.02
CA TYR A 6 -32.02 -2.71 -4.30
C TYR A 6 -30.83 -3.69 -4.37
N VAL A 7 -30.70 -4.58 -3.38
CA VAL A 7 -29.66 -5.60 -3.34
C VAL A 7 -29.80 -6.58 -4.51
N ALA A 8 -31.01 -7.06 -4.78
CA ALA A 8 -31.29 -7.95 -5.90
C ALA A 8 -30.86 -7.32 -7.22
N LYS A 9 -31.26 -6.07 -7.50
CA LYS A 9 -30.84 -5.34 -8.70
C LYS A 9 -29.32 -5.24 -8.83
N ARG A 10 -28.61 -4.95 -7.73
CA ARG A 10 -27.15 -4.86 -7.74
C ARG A 10 -26.49 -6.21 -8.00
N LEU A 11 -26.94 -7.28 -7.34
CA LEU A 11 -26.41 -8.63 -7.55
C LEU A 11 -26.68 -9.12 -8.96
N THR A 12 -27.88 -8.89 -9.50
CA THR A 12 -28.23 -9.24 -10.88
C THR A 12 -27.33 -8.51 -11.87
N LYS A 13 -27.12 -7.19 -11.72
CA LYS A 13 -26.20 -6.43 -12.58
C LYS A 13 -24.78 -6.99 -12.48
N HIS A 14 -24.28 -7.21 -11.27
CA HIS A 14 -22.94 -7.77 -11.07
C HIS A 14 -22.80 -9.15 -11.70
N PHE A 15 -23.83 -10.00 -11.60
CA PHE A 15 -23.86 -11.30 -12.23
C PHE A 15 -23.72 -11.21 -13.76
N PHE A 16 -24.50 -10.35 -14.41
CA PHE A 16 -24.39 -10.12 -15.85
C PHE A 16 -23.06 -9.47 -16.26
N ASP A 17 -22.52 -8.55 -15.45
CA ASP A 17 -21.20 -7.97 -15.67
C ASP A 17 -20.12 -9.07 -15.69
N VAL A 18 -20.13 -9.96 -14.69
CA VAL A 18 -19.18 -11.07 -14.57
C VAL A 18 -19.37 -12.08 -15.71
N LEU A 19 -20.61 -12.41 -16.07
CA LEU A 19 -20.92 -13.32 -17.17
C LEU A 19 -20.38 -12.79 -18.52
N GLY A 20 -20.60 -11.50 -18.80
CA GLY A 20 -20.24 -10.90 -20.09
C GLY A 20 -18.78 -10.43 -20.18
N ASN A 21 -18.20 -9.94 -19.08
CA ASN A 21 -16.88 -9.28 -19.07
C ASN A 21 -15.83 -10.02 -18.24
N GLY A 22 -16.19 -11.14 -17.60
CA GLY A 22 -15.32 -11.88 -16.67
C GLY A 22 -15.06 -11.18 -15.33
N ARG A 23 -15.62 -9.97 -15.10
CA ARG A 23 -15.47 -9.19 -13.88
C ARG A 23 -16.61 -8.20 -13.68
N GLY A 24 -16.79 -7.71 -12.44
CA GLY A 24 -17.70 -6.59 -12.17
C GLY A 24 -17.24 -5.30 -12.84
N MET A 25 -18.17 -4.55 -13.45
CA MET A 25 -17.85 -3.35 -14.23
C MET A 25 -18.05 -2.03 -13.47
N MET A 26 -18.61 -2.08 -12.25
CA MET A 26 -18.70 -0.91 -11.37
C MET A 26 -17.33 -0.63 -10.73
N LEU A 27 -16.67 0.44 -11.19
CA LEU A 27 -15.42 0.92 -10.57
C LEU A 27 -15.74 1.71 -9.31
N THR A 28 -15.05 1.40 -8.21
CA THR A 28 -15.13 2.10 -6.92
C THR A 28 -13.74 2.37 -6.35
N ASN A 29 -13.64 3.28 -5.38
CA ASN A 29 -12.38 3.59 -4.66
C ASN A 29 -11.22 3.89 -5.63
N GLY A 30 -10.03 3.32 -5.39
CA GLY A 30 -8.84 3.53 -6.22
C GLY A 30 -9.04 3.17 -7.70
N ASN A 31 -9.84 2.14 -8.02
CA ASN A 31 -10.14 1.77 -9.41
C ASN A 31 -10.96 2.86 -10.12
N ALA A 32 -11.88 3.52 -9.42
CA ALA A 32 -12.64 4.62 -9.99
C ALA A 32 -11.74 5.85 -10.24
N LEU A 33 -10.84 6.15 -9.31
CA LEU A 33 -9.86 7.23 -9.48
C LEU A 33 -8.95 6.97 -10.68
N ALA A 34 -8.29 5.81 -10.73
CA ALA A 34 -7.41 5.42 -11.83
C ALA A 34 -8.17 5.38 -13.17
N GLY A 35 -9.38 4.81 -13.19
CA GLY A 35 -10.22 4.76 -14.39
C GLY A 35 -10.60 6.15 -14.90
N ARG A 36 -10.90 7.11 -14.02
CA ARG A 36 -11.21 8.50 -14.42
C ARG A 36 -9.99 9.25 -14.96
N LEU A 37 -8.82 9.07 -14.34
CA LEU A 37 -7.57 9.65 -14.84
C LEU A 37 -7.18 9.06 -16.20
N ALA A 38 -7.30 7.73 -16.35
CA ALA A 38 -7.06 7.06 -17.63
C ALA A 38 -8.00 7.57 -18.71
N LYS A 39 -9.30 7.71 -18.41
CA LYS A 39 -10.27 8.29 -19.34
C LYS A 39 -9.88 9.71 -19.74
N ALA A 40 -9.51 10.57 -18.79
CA ALA A 40 -9.10 11.94 -19.09
C ALA A 40 -7.86 11.98 -20.00
N GLY A 41 -6.89 11.09 -19.80
CA GLY A 41 -5.74 10.95 -20.69
C GLY A 41 -6.12 10.49 -22.09
N MET A 42 -7.04 9.52 -22.22
CA MET A 42 -7.57 9.05 -23.50
C MET A 42 -8.34 10.13 -24.25
N ASP A 43 -9.19 10.90 -23.56
CA ASP A 43 -9.95 12.01 -24.15
C ASP A 43 -9.04 13.14 -24.68
N LEU A 44 -7.80 13.21 -24.19
CA LEU A 44 -6.76 14.16 -24.60
C LEU A 44 -5.71 13.55 -25.55
N ASP A 45 -5.93 12.32 -26.03
CA ASP A 45 -5.02 11.58 -26.91
C ASP A 45 -3.58 11.47 -26.36
N ILE A 46 -3.41 11.41 -25.04
CA ILE A 46 -2.10 11.23 -24.41
C ILE A 46 -1.62 9.79 -24.64
N PRO A 47 -0.46 9.57 -25.30
CA PRO A 47 0.06 8.23 -25.50
C PRO A 47 0.41 7.54 -24.18
N VAL A 48 -0.12 6.34 -23.98
CA VAL A 48 0.22 5.49 -22.82
C VAL A 48 0.83 4.19 -23.32
N TRP A 49 2.12 4.01 -23.08
CA TRP A 49 2.81 2.77 -23.43
C TRP A 49 2.79 1.79 -22.25
N LEU A 50 2.06 0.68 -22.44
CA LEU A 50 2.05 -0.43 -21.50
C LEU A 50 3.20 -1.39 -21.81
N SER A 51 3.61 -2.18 -20.81
CA SER A 51 4.73 -3.13 -20.95
C SER A 51 6.03 -2.46 -21.43
N SER A 52 6.25 -1.21 -21.02
CA SER A 52 7.35 -0.37 -21.49
C SER A 52 8.31 0.07 -20.40
N PRO A 53 9.13 -0.83 -19.85
CA PRO A 53 10.04 -0.49 -18.76
C PRO A 53 11.11 0.50 -19.24
N VAL A 54 11.31 1.57 -18.46
CA VAL A 54 12.43 2.49 -18.62
C VAL A 54 13.71 1.81 -18.14
N LYS A 55 14.76 1.78 -18.97
CA LYS A 55 16.05 1.14 -18.66
C LYS A 55 17.11 2.12 -18.19
N LYS A 56 17.09 3.34 -18.71
CA LYS A 56 18.11 4.36 -18.43
C LYS A 56 17.57 5.76 -18.67
N LEU A 57 17.98 6.72 -17.84
CA LEU A 57 17.79 8.14 -18.15
C LEU A 57 18.85 8.60 -19.16
N ILE A 58 18.43 9.39 -20.15
CA ILE A 58 19.33 10.04 -21.10
C ILE A 58 19.75 11.36 -20.47
N VAL A 59 21.06 11.55 -20.31
CA VAL A 59 21.66 12.79 -19.80
C VAL A 59 22.39 13.46 -20.95
N GLU A 60 22.07 14.72 -21.21
CA GLU A 60 22.75 15.57 -22.19
C GLU A 60 23.15 16.88 -21.52
N PHE A 61 24.40 17.29 -21.75
CA PHE A 61 24.99 18.47 -21.11
C PHE A 61 24.84 18.44 -19.58
N ASP A 62 23.98 19.31 -19.03
CA ASP A 62 23.79 19.56 -17.60
C ASP A 62 22.51 18.95 -17.03
N GLY A 63 21.78 18.09 -17.77
CA GLY A 63 20.50 17.58 -17.29
C GLY A 63 19.96 16.32 -17.96
N VAL A 64 18.89 15.80 -17.38
CA VAL A 64 18.10 14.69 -17.93
C VAL A 64 17.29 15.22 -19.12
N ALA A 65 17.55 14.65 -20.30
CA ALA A 65 16.96 15.03 -21.58
C ALA A 65 15.97 13.97 -22.11
N GLY A 66 15.79 12.84 -21.41
CA GLY A 66 14.90 11.79 -21.86
C GLY A 66 15.16 10.44 -21.19
N ALA A 67 14.70 9.37 -21.85
CA ALA A 67 14.82 8.01 -21.35
C ALA A 67 15.00 6.99 -22.49
N VAL A 68 15.70 5.90 -22.18
CA VAL A 68 15.74 4.68 -23.00
C VAL A 68 14.66 3.74 -22.49
N VAL A 69 13.75 3.33 -23.37
CA VAL A 69 12.55 2.55 -23.05
C VAL A 69 12.54 1.29 -23.92
N GLU A 70 12.27 0.13 -23.33
CA GLU A 70 11.92 -1.04 -24.12
C GLU A 70 10.44 -0.98 -24.45
N HIS A 71 10.06 -1.05 -25.72
CA HIS A 71 8.66 -1.02 -26.15
C HIS A 71 8.48 -1.92 -27.37
N GLU A 72 7.52 -2.84 -27.32
CA GLU A 72 7.24 -3.81 -28.39
C GLU A 72 8.49 -4.60 -28.84
N GLY A 73 9.36 -4.95 -27.89
CA GLY A 73 10.61 -5.68 -28.15
C GLY A 73 11.73 -4.86 -28.78
N LYS A 74 11.59 -3.53 -28.84
CA LYS A 74 12.60 -2.61 -29.35
C LYS A 74 13.07 -1.64 -28.28
N THR A 75 14.36 -1.33 -28.30
CA THR A 75 14.94 -0.23 -27.52
C THR A 75 14.67 1.10 -28.22
N ILE A 76 13.85 1.96 -27.61
CA ILE A 76 13.46 3.27 -28.11
C ILE A 76 14.08 4.36 -27.24
N ARG A 77 14.63 5.40 -27.87
CA ARG A 77 15.07 6.63 -27.19
C ARG A 77 13.93 7.66 -27.25
N VAL A 78 13.40 8.03 -26.09
CA VAL A 78 12.40 9.09 -25.94
C VAL A 78 13.09 10.34 -25.44
N LEU A 79 13.11 11.39 -26.26
CA LEU A 79 13.63 12.70 -25.86
C LEU A 79 12.50 13.53 -25.25
N ALA A 80 12.74 14.06 -24.05
CA ALA A 80 11.76 14.82 -23.28
C ALA A 80 12.16 16.31 -23.25
N LYS A 81 11.51 17.12 -24.08
CA LYS A 81 11.83 18.56 -24.24
C LYS A 81 11.72 19.38 -22.94
N ARG A 82 10.87 18.96 -22.00
CA ARG A 82 10.59 19.69 -20.75
C ARG A 82 11.15 18.99 -19.49
N GLY A 83 11.27 17.67 -19.53
CA GLY A 83 11.79 16.86 -18.42
C GLY A 83 11.07 15.52 -18.26
N VAL A 84 11.58 14.71 -17.34
CA VAL A 84 11.09 13.38 -16.98
C VAL A 84 10.53 13.41 -15.56
N VAL A 85 9.31 12.88 -15.38
CA VAL A 85 8.66 12.74 -14.06
C VAL A 85 8.65 11.28 -13.66
N LEU A 86 9.24 10.97 -12.50
CA LEU A 86 9.20 9.65 -11.88
C LEU A 86 7.97 9.54 -10.98
N ALA A 87 7.10 8.58 -11.30
CA ALA A 87 5.85 8.28 -10.61
C ALA A 87 5.62 6.75 -10.56
N CYS A 88 6.69 6.00 -10.31
CA CYS A 88 6.79 4.54 -10.44
C CYS A 88 6.25 3.76 -9.23
N GLY A 89 5.88 4.45 -8.15
CA GLY A 89 5.16 3.85 -7.02
C GLY A 89 6.04 3.38 -5.86
N GLY A 90 7.29 3.86 -5.79
CA GLY A 90 8.21 3.63 -4.71
C GLY A 90 8.88 2.26 -4.78
N PHE A 91 9.23 1.72 -3.61
CA PHE A 91 10.01 0.48 -3.50
C PHE A 91 9.39 -0.60 -2.60
N PRO A 92 8.06 -0.75 -2.51
CA PRO A 92 7.46 -1.69 -1.59
C PRO A 92 7.97 -3.11 -1.81
N HIS A 93 8.51 -3.53 -2.96
CA HIS A 93 9.09 -4.86 -3.24
C HIS A 93 10.60 -4.89 -3.54
N ASP A 94 11.34 -3.81 -3.25
CA ASP A 94 12.81 -3.80 -3.35
C ASP A 94 13.44 -4.50 -2.14
N ILE A 95 13.98 -5.71 -2.32
CA ILE A 95 14.56 -6.50 -1.23
C ILE A 95 15.74 -5.79 -0.57
N GLU A 96 16.65 -5.21 -1.34
CA GLU A 96 17.85 -4.59 -0.77
C GLU A 96 17.50 -3.30 -0.03
N ARG A 97 16.59 -2.50 -0.56
CA ARG A 97 16.15 -1.27 0.11
C ARG A 97 15.29 -1.55 1.34
N ARG A 98 14.49 -2.62 1.33
CA ARG A 98 13.80 -3.11 2.53
C ARG A 98 14.79 -3.48 3.63
N LYS A 99 15.87 -4.23 3.33
CA LYS A 99 16.91 -4.56 4.33
C LYS A 99 17.52 -3.31 4.96
N GLN A 100 17.72 -2.28 4.17
CA GLN A 100 18.33 -1.02 4.62
C GLN A 100 17.38 -0.19 5.49
N LEU A 101 16.09 -0.15 5.16
CA LEU A 101 15.17 0.85 5.70
C LEU A 101 14.02 0.28 6.55
N PHE A 102 13.80 -1.04 6.56
CA PHE A 102 12.68 -1.68 7.27
C PHE A 102 13.24 -2.51 8.43
N PRO A 103 13.25 -1.99 9.67
CA PRO A 103 13.87 -2.67 10.81
C PRO A 103 13.31 -4.06 11.10
N HIS A 104 12.03 -4.30 10.80
CA HIS A 104 11.36 -5.59 10.98
C HIS A 104 11.64 -6.61 9.86
N ALA A 105 12.36 -6.23 8.81
CA ALA A 105 12.62 -7.08 7.65
C ALA A 105 14.13 -7.17 7.32
N PRO A 106 14.94 -7.79 8.19
CA PRO A 106 16.40 -7.85 8.04
C PRO A 106 16.86 -8.61 6.80
N THR A 107 16.06 -9.53 6.24
CA THR A 107 16.36 -10.18 4.95
C THR A 107 15.61 -9.55 3.77
N GLY A 108 14.74 -8.57 4.04
CA GLY A 108 13.84 -7.93 3.08
C GLY A 108 12.61 -8.78 2.71
N LYS A 109 12.49 -9.99 3.25
CA LYS A 109 11.45 -10.98 2.90
C LYS A 109 10.34 -11.12 3.94
N GLU A 110 10.51 -10.55 5.11
CA GLU A 110 9.57 -10.57 6.24
C GLU A 110 8.47 -9.50 6.13
N HIS A 111 8.38 -8.84 4.97
CA HIS A 111 7.44 -7.77 4.70
C HIS A 111 6.46 -8.12 3.57
N TYR A 112 5.18 -7.86 3.81
CA TYR A 112 4.08 -8.33 2.98
C TYR A 112 3.27 -7.14 2.44
N SER A 113 3.71 -6.59 1.31
CA SER A 113 3.01 -5.49 0.66
C SER A 113 1.83 -5.99 -0.19
N PRO A 114 0.64 -5.35 -0.12
CA PRO A 114 -0.44 -5.54 -1.08
C PRO A 114 -0.23 -4.74 -2.38
N SER A 115 0.82 -3.91 -2.46
CA SER A 115 1.18 -3.17 -3.68
C SER A 115 1.56 -4.12 -4.82
N PRO A 116 1.45 -3.70 -6.10
CA PRO A 116 1.88 -4.51 -7.23
C PRO A 116 3.33 -4.99 -7.07
N GLU A 117 3.59 -6.27 -7.32
CA GLU A 117 4.93 -6.88 -7.18
C GLU A 117 5.98 -6.22 -8.09
N SER A 118 5.54 -5.56 -9.16
CA SER A 118 6.39 -4.77 -10.06
C SER A 118 6.94 -3.48 -9.45
N ASN A 119 6.45 -3.04 -8.29
CA ASN A 119 6.93 -1.81 -7.63
C ASN A 119 8.23 -2.11 -6.85
N THR A 120 9.33 -2.23 -7.59
CA THR A 120 10.62 -2.71 -7.09
C THR A 120 11.64 -1.59 -6.88
N GLY A 121 11.24 -0.31 -6.92
CA GLY A 121 12.16 0.82 -6.73
C GLY A 121 12.93 1.27 -7.98
N ASP A 122 12.48 0.90 -9.18
CA ASP A 122 13.18 1.24 -10.44
C ASP A 122 13.34 2.76 -10.63
N GLY A 123 12.30 3.55 -10.33
CA GLY A 123 12.36 5.02 -10.41
C GLY A 123 13.45 5.62 -9.53
N LEU A 124 13.59 5.12 -8.29
CA LEU A 124 14.63 5.54 -7.36
C LEU A 124 16.02 5.23 -7.92
N ARG A 125 16.25 4.01 -8.43
CA ARG A 125 17.53 3.63 -9.04
C ARG A 125 17.86 4.46 -10.28
N LEU A 126 16.87 4.77 -11.11
CA LEU A 126 17.05 5.65 -12.27
C LEU A 126 17.55 7.03 -11.84
N ALA A 127 16.92 7.64 -10.85
CA ALA A 127 17.36 8.93 -10.33
C ALA A 127 18.74 8.87 -9.65
N GLU A 128 19.01 7.83 -8.86
CA GLU A 128 20.32 7.61 -8.24
C GLU A 128 21.43 7.49 -9.28
N SER A 129 21.17 6.86 -10.44
CA SER A 129 22.13 6.74 -11.54
C SER A 129 22.57 8.08 -12.15
N VAL A 130 21.84 9.16 -11.89
CA VAL A 130 22.13 10.52 -12.38
C VAL A 130 22.37 11.51 -11.24
N GLY A 131 22.68 11.00 -10.04
CA GLY A 131 23.08 11.80 -8.87
C GLY A 131 21.97 12.10 -7.87
N GLY A 132 20.74 11.67 -8.13
CA GLY A 132 19.64 11.78 -7.18
C GLY A 132 19.90 10.95 -5.93
N ARG A 133 19.23 11.29 -4.82
CA ARG A 133 19.38 10.55 -3.57
C ARG A 133 18.06 10.25 -2.91
N VAL A 134 17.99 9.11 -2.25
CA VAL A 134 16.87 8.74 -1.39
C VAL A 134 17.17 9.17 0.04
N ASP A 135 16.16 9.71 0.72
CA ASP A 135 16.30 10.15 2.11
C ASP A 135 16.39 8.94 3.07
N PRO A 136 17.53 8.70 3.74
CA PRO A 136 17.67 7.61 4.70
C PRO A 136 17.18 8.00 6.11
N THR A 137 16.83 9.27 6.34
CA THR A 137 16.58 9.81 7.69
C THR A 137 15.12 9.73 8.12
N ILE A 138 14.22 9.33 7.21
CA ILE A 138 12.80 9.18 7.51
C ILE A 138 12.62 8.03 8.53
N PRO A 139 12.04 8.30 9.73
CA PRO A 139 12.01 7.33 10.83
C PRO A 139 11.20 6.06 10.52
N HIS A 140 10.21 6.18 9.64
CA HIS A 140 9.44 5.06 9.13
C HIS A 140 9.38 5.13 7.61
N ALA A 141 10.10 4.24 6.96
CA ALA A 141 10.27 4.27 5.51
C ALA A 141 9.01 3.91 4.71
N ALA A 142 7.92 3.45 5.34
CA ALA A 142 6.64 3.23 4.68
C ALA A 142 5.43 3.46 5.60
N ALA A 143 4.27 3.59 4.96
CA ALA A 143 2.97 3.62 5.60
C ALA A 143 2.59 2.23 6.10
N TRP A 144 3.10 1.85 7.27
CA TRP A 144 2.86 0.53 7.85
C TRP A 144 1.38 0.20 8.03
N VAL A 145 1.00 -1.04 7.71
CA VAL A 145 -0.33 -1.60 7.97
C VAL A 145 -0.19 -3.05 8.43
N PRO A 146 -1.00 -3.53 9.41
CA PRO A 146 -1.05 -4.95 9.68
C PRO A 146 -1.68 -5.65 8.47
N THR A 147 -1.07 -6.72 8.01
CA THR A 147 -1.56 -7.53 6.90
C THR A 147 -1.74 -8.97 7.33
N SER A 148 -2.58 -9.73 6.63
CA SER A 148 -2.62 -11.18 6.75
C SER A 148 -2.40 -11.82 5.38
N VAL A 149 -1.76 -12.98 5.38
CA VAL A 149 -1.38 -13.69 4.15
C VAL A 149 -2.34 -14.83 3.89
N THR A 150 -2.83 -14.90 2.66
CA THR A 150 -3.75 -15.92 2.16
C THR A 150 -3.09 -16.67 1.00
N THR A 151 -3.60 -17.85 0.70
CA THR A 151 -3.22 -18.60 -0.50
C THR A 151 -4.38 -18.54 -1.50
N ARG A 152 -4.11 -18.05 -2.71
CA ARG A 152 -5.08 -18.04 -3.82
C ARG A 152 -5.21 -19.43 -4.43
N LYS A 153 -6.20 -19.60 -5.31
CA LYS A 153 -6.48 -20.89 -5.99
C LYS A 153 -5.33 -21.38 -6.87
N ASP A 154 -4.55 -20.45 -7.43
CA ASP A 154 -3.36 -20.73 -8.25
C ASP A 154 -2.09 -20.98 -7.42
N GLY A 155 -2.20 -21.03 -6.09
CA GLY A 155 -1.06 -21.18 -5.19
C GLY A 155 -0.30 -19.89 -4.87
N SER A 156 -0.60 -18.78 -5.57
CA SER A 156 0.02 -17.48 -5.29
C SER A 156 -0.43 -16.93 -3.93
N ARG A 157 0.38 -16.04 -3.34
CA ARG A 157 0.09 -15.38 -2.07
C ARG A 157 -0.80 -14.17 -2.27
N GLY A 158 -1.92 -14.10 -1.55
CA GLY A 158 -2.72 -12.88 -1.41
C GLY A 158 -2.42 -12.17 -0.10
N VAL A 159 -2.32 -10.84 -0.12
CA VAL A 159 -2.07 -10.01 1.06
C VAL A 159 -3.32 -9.18 1.35
N MET A 160 -3.86 -9.30 2.56
CA MET A 160 -5.03 -8.56 3.03
C MET A 160 -4.61 -7.51 4.05
N PRO A 161 -4.71 -6.20 3.77
CA PRO A 161 -4.48 -5.16 4.76
C PRO A 161 -5.66 -4.98 5.74
N HIS A 162 -5.35 -4.71 7.00
CA HIS A 162 -6.32 -4.62 8.11
C HIS A 162 -6.53 -3.17 8.56
N PHE A 163 -7.59 -2.54 8.05
CA PHE A 163 -7.88 -1.13 8.32
C PHE A 163 -8.87 -0.90 9.47
N ILE A 164 -9.93 -1.72 9.58
CA ILE A 164 -11.13 -1.42 10.38
C ILE A 164 -11.47 -2.54 11.39
N ASP A 165 -11.20 -3.79 11.05
CA ASP A 165 -11.63 -4.96 11.84
C ASP A 165 -11.07 -4.97 13.27
N ARG A 166 -9.85 -4.48 13.47
CA ARG A 166 -9.19 -4.37 14.77
C ARG A 166 -9.97 -3.52 15.79
N ALA A 167 -10.68 -2.49 15.33
CA ALA A 167 -11.44 -1.59 16.19
C ALA A 167 -12.83 -2.13 16.58
N LYS A 168 -13.27 -3.24 15.98
CA LYS A 168 -14.60 -3.81 16.24
C LYS A 168 -14.72 -4.35 17.67
N PRO A 169 -15.92 -4.28 18.27
CA PRO A 169 -16.17 -4.82 19.61
C PRO A 169 -15.96 -6.33 19.60
N GLY A 170 -15.41 -6.88 20.70
CA GLY A 170 -15.09 -8.31 20.80
C GLY A 170 -13.95 -8.78 19.89
N VAL A 171 -13.10 -7.85 19.41
CA VAL A 171 -11.84 -8.15 18.72
C VAL A 171 -10.67 -7.70 19.58
N ILE A 172 -9.69 -8.57 19.81
CA ILE A 172 -8.42 -8.23 20.47
C ILE A 172 -7.24 -8.78 19.68
N SER A 173 -6.04 -8.30 19.96
CA SER A 173 -4.81 -8.86 19.39
C SER A 173 -3.79 -9.23 20.44
N VAL A 174 -3.12 -10.37 20.25
CA VAL A 174 -2.04 -10.83 21.14
C VAL A 174 -0.79 -11.18 20.34
N THR A 175 0.39 -11.03 20.94
CA THR A 175 1.63 -11.52 20.33
C THR A 175 1.73 -13.05 20.43
N ALA A 176 2.79 -13.65 19.89
CA ALA A 176 3.09 -15.09 20.08
C ALA A 176 3.20 -15.50 21.56
N LYS A 177 3.41 -14.53 22.48
CA LYS A 177 3.41 -14.76 23.93
C LYS A 177 2.00 -14.79 24.55
N GLY A 178 0.95 -14.65 23.75
CA GLY A 178 -0.44 -14.66 24.24
C GLY A 178 -0.86 -13.42 25.03
N LYS A 179 -0.09 -12.32 24.95
CA LYS A 179 -0.38 -11.06 25.65
C LYS A 179 -0.79 -9.96 24.67
N ARG A 180 -1.78 -9.15 25.08
CA ARG A 180 -2.11 -7.88 24.43
C ARG A 180 -0.95 -6.91 24.60
N PHE A 181 -0.78 -5.99 23.65
CA PHE A 181 0.39 -5.10 23.59
C PHE A 181 0.08 -3.65 23.24
N THR A 182 -1.14 -3.36 22.77
CA THR A 182 -1.54 -2.00 22.38
C THR A 182 -3.06 -1.88 22.29
N ASN A 183 -3.53 -0.67 22.03
CA ASN A 183 -4.92 -0.38 21.68
C ASN A 183 -5.16 -0.78 20.21
N GLU A 184 -5.95 -1.84 20.01
CA GLU A 184 -6.25 -2.39 18.68
C GLU A 184 -7.01 -1.40 17.79
N GLY A 185 -7.69 -0.40 18.36
CA GLY A 185 -8.39 0.63 17.61
C GLY A 185 -7.52 1.77 17.09
N ASN A 186 -6.25 1.88 17.52
CA ASN A 186 -5.33 2.91 17.02
C ASN A 186 -5.10 2.80 15.51
N SER A 187 -4.51 3.84 14.92
CA SER A 187 -4.14 3.83 13.50
C SER A 187 -3.35 2.57 13.15
N TYR A 188 -3.52 2.07 11.94
CA TYR A 188 -2.81 0.87 11.50
C TYR A 188 -1.29 1.07 11.54
N HIS A 189 -0.82 2.29 11.33
CA HIS A 189 0.57 2.64 11.42
C HIS A 189 1.09 2.51 12.86
N ASP A 190 0.41 3.12 13.83
CA ASP A 190 0.79 3.05 15.25
C ASP A 190 0.68 1.62 15.80
N PHE A 191 -0.32 0.87 15.34
CA PHE A 191 -0.49 -0.52 15.72
C PHE A 191 0.69 -1.39 15.28
N VAL A 192 1.17 -1.21 14.04
CA VAL A 192 2.35 -1.92 13.56
C VAL A 192 3.59 -1.49 14.32
N GLN A 193 3.78 -0.19 14.58
CA GLN A 193 4.92 0.26 15.40
C GLN A 193 4.91 -0.41 16.78
N ALA A 194 3.75 -0.46 17.44
CA ALA A 194 3.59 -1.16 18.71
C ALA A 194 3.81 -2.67 18.59
N MET A 195 3.39 -3.30 17.48
CA MET A 195 3.61 -4.72 17.22
C MET A 195 5.09 -5.04 17.02
N VAL A 196 5.82 -4.23 16.24
CA VAL A 196 7.27 -4.34 16.06
C VAL A 196 7.97 -4.26 17.41
N LYS A 197 7.65 -3.25 18.22
CA LYS A 197 8.20 -3.07 19.56
C LYS A 197 7.88 -4.26 20.49
N ALA A 198 6.64 -4.75 20.48
CA ALA A 198 6.21 -5.86 21.32
C ALA A 198 6.84 -7.21 20.93
N CYS A 199 7.37 -7.32 19.70
CA CYS A 199 8.05 -8.50 19.18
C CYS A 199 9.58 -8.31 19.12
N GLU A 200 10.15 -7.30 19.78
CA GLU A 200 11.60 -7.15 19.87
C GLU A 200 12.23 -8.42 20.48
N GLY A 201 13.25 -8.94 19.80
CA GLY A 201 13.93 -10.20 20.18
C GLY A 201 13.18 -11.48 19.80
N GLU A 202 11.96 -11.39 19.25
CA GLU A 202 11.23 -12.56 18.74
C GLU A 202 11.68 -12.93 17.32
N PRO A 203 11.58 -14.21 16.93
CA PRO A 203 11.98 -14.67 15.59
C PRO A 203 11.10 -14.11 14.46
N GLU A 204 9.91 -13.62 14.77
CA GLU A 204 8.97 -13.09 13.80
C GLU A 204 8.12 -11.97 14.40
N VAL A 205 8.04 -10.84 13.68
CA VAL A 205 7.14 -9.74 14.05
C VAL A 205 5.73 -10.09 13.59
N SER A 206 4.92 -10.64 14.50
CA SER A 206 3.56 -11.03 14.23
C SER A 206 2.65 -10.93 15.45
N ALA A 207 1.35 -10.86 15.19
CA ALA A 207 0.31 -10.94 16.20
C ALA A 207 -0.83 -11.83 15.71
N TRP A 208 -1.63 -12.34 16.63
CA TRP A 208 -2.91 -12.98 16.33
C TRP A 208 -4.02 -11.97 16.59
N LEU A 209 -4.92 -11.80 15.62
CA LEU A 209 -6.17 -11.06 15.79
C LEU A 209 -7.28 -12.06 16.06
N LEU A 210 -7.98 -11.92 17.18
CA LEU A 210 -8.92 -12.91 17.70
C LEU A 210 -10.31 -12.32 17.90
N CYS A 211 -11.32 -13.16 17.71
CA CYS A 211 -12.71 -12.84 18.01
C CYS A 211 -13.52 -14.11 18.33
N ASP A 212 -14.71 -13.92 18.89
CA ASP A 212 -15.67 -15.01 19.11
C ASP A 212 -16.57 -15.26 17.88
N HIS A 213 -17.45 -16.25 17.95
CA HIS A 213 -18.28 -16.61 16.80
C HIS A 213 -19.24 -15.50 16.38
N LYS A 214 -19.89 -14.85 17.36
CA LYS A 214 -20.85 -13.77 17.08
C LYS A 214 -20.15 -12.62 16.36
N VAL A 215 -18.97 -12.22 16.84
CA VAL A 215 -18.19 -11.13 16.26
C VAL A 215 -17.74 -11.48 14.83
N LEU A 216 -17.21 -12.68 14.61
CA LEU A 216 -16.83 -13.13 13.26
C LEU A 216 -18.02 -13.10 12.29
N ARG A 217 -19.20 -13.55 12.74
CA ARG A 217 -20.40 -13.59 11.89
C ARG A 217 -21.00 -12.20 11.66
N ASN A 218 -20.83 -11.25 12.57
CA ASN A 218 -21.33 -9.89 12.41
C ASN A 218 -20.43 -9.02 11.54
N TYR A 219 -19.10 -9.09 11.73
CA TYR A 219 -18.17 -8.13 11.14
C TYR A 219 -17.16 -8.77 10.17
N GLY A 220 -16.94 -10.07 10.27
CA GLY A 220 -15.85 -10.74 9.58
C GLY A 220 -14.50 -10.51 10.26
N LEU A 221 -13.44 -11.10 9.69
CA LEU A 221 -12.07 -10.98 10.16
C LEU A 221 -11.11 -11.14 8.97
N GLY A 222 -10.38 -10.09 8.59
CA GLY A 222 -9.58 -10.08 7.36
C GLY A 222 -10.40 -10.40 6.11
N CYS A 223 -9.97 -11.40 5.34
CA CYS A 223 -10.71 -11.83 4.14
C CYS A 223 -11.89 -12.78 4.43
N VAL A 224 -12.15 -13.10 5.70
CA VAL A 224 -13.33 -13.86 6.12
C VAL A 224 -14.51 -12.90 6.23
N ALA A 225 -15.39 -12.95 5.24
CA ALA A 225 -16.59 -12.13 5.23
C ALA A 225 -17.60 -12.55 6.32
N PRO A 226 -18.44 -11.62 6.80
CA PRO A 226 -19.49 -11.92 7.77
C PRO A 226 -20.58 -12.83 7.21
N ALA A 227 -21.53 -13.20 8.07
CA ALA A 227 -22.72 -13.93 7.69
C ALA A 227 -23.49 -13.21 6.57
N PRO A 228 -24.12 -13.96 5.65
CA PRO A 228 -24.25 -15.42 5.62
C PRO A 228 -23.10 -16.16 4.91
N LEU A 229 -22.02 -15.49 4.51
CA LEU A 229 -21.00 -16.13 3.67
C LEU A 229 -20.26 -17.28 4.40
N PRO A 230 -19.92 -18.38 3.70
CA PRO A 230 -19.33 -19.56 4.31
C PRO A 230 -17.86 -19.33 4.68
N ILE A 231 -17.47 -19.77 5.87
CA ILE A 231 -16.09 -19.63 6.39
C ILE A 231 -15.20 -20.85 6.09
N GLY A 232 -15.79 -21.97 5.65
CA GLY A 232 -15.11 -23.26 5.54
C GLY A 232 -13.85 -23.26 4.66
N ARG A 233 -13.81 -22.41 3.61
CA ARG A 233 -12.61 -22.28 2.76
C ARG A 233 -11.40 -21.78 3.54
N HIS A 234 -11.62 -20.85 4.47
CA HIS A 234 -10.56 -20.22 5.25
C HIS A 234 -10.05 -21.11 6.37
N LEU A 235 -10.94 -21.94 6.93
CA LEU A 235 -10.58 -22.98 7.89
C LEU A 235 -9.69 -24.02 7.20
N ARG A 236 -10.11 -24.53 6.03
CA ARG A 236 -9.34 -25.54 5.27
C ARG A 236 -7.98 -25.04 4.80
N SER A 237 -7.88 -23.77 4.40
CA SER A 237 -6.60 -23.19 3.99
C SER A 237 -5.67 -22.87 5.17
N GLY A 238 -6.14 -23.01 6.42
CA GLY A 238 -5.40 -22.62 7.61
C GLY A 238 -5.29 -21.11 7.83
N TYR A 239 -5.94 -20.29 7.00
CA TYR A 239 -5.96 -18.83 7.16
C TYR A 239 -6.71 -18.42 8.43
N LEU A 240 -7.86 -19.05 8.65
CA LEU A 240 -8.67 -18.88 9.85
C LEU A 240 -8.45 -20.07 10.78
N LYS A 241 -7.96 -19.81 11.99
CA LYS A 241 -7.82 -20.79 13.06
C LYS A 241 -9.09 -20.83 13.90
N ARG A 242 -9.41 -21.98 14.49
CA ARG A 242 -10.64 -22.19 15.26
C ARG A 242 -10.40 -23.11 16.45
N GLY A 243 -10.90 -22.73 17.62
CA GLY A 243 -11.06 -23.62 18.78
C GLY A 243 -12.48 -23.52 19.35
N ALA A 244 -13.02 -24.59 19.93
CA ALA A 244 -14.32 -24.51 20.62
C ALA A 244 -14.21 -23.67 21.91
N THR A 245 -13.04 -23.72 22.55
CA THR A 245 -12.66 -22.91 23.73
C THR A 245 -11.46 -22.02 23.43
N VAL A 246 -11.18 -21.05 24.31
CA VAL A 246 -9.97 -20.21 24.22
C VAL A 246 -8.71 -21.08 24.31
N GLY A 247 -8.67 -22.06 25.22
CA GLY A 247 -7.54 -22.97 25.37
C GLY A 247 -7.29 -23.83 24.13
N GLU A 248 -8.35 -24.31 23.47
CA GLU A 248 -8.21 -25.01 22.18
C GLU A 248 -7.67 -24.10 21.08
N LEU A 249 -8.18 -22.85 20.98
CA LEU A 249 -7.66 -21.90 20.01
C LEU A 249 -6.19 -21.59 20.30
N ALA A 250 -5.79 -21.48 21.56
CA ALA A 250 -4.41 -21.23 21.97
C ALA A 250 -3.48 -22.33 21.41
N ARG A 251 -3.86 -23.61 21.55
CA ARG A 251 -3.09 -24.73 20.99
C ARG A 251 -2.96 -24.63 19.47
N GLU A 252 -4.05 -24.31 18.78
CA GLU A 252 -4.08 -24.14 17.31
C GLU A 252 -3.17 -23.03 16.79
N ILE A 253 -2.91 -22.00 17.61
CA ILE A 253 -2.06 -20.86 17.27
C ILE A 253 -0.68 -20.90 17.95
N GLY A 254 -0.35 -21.99 18.63
CA GLY A 254 0.95 -22.20 19.27
C GLY A 254 1.20 -21.39 20.55
N ILE A 255 0.13 -21.04 21.28
CA ILE A 255 0.19 -20.28 22.54
C ILE A 255 -0.19 -21.20 23.71
N ALA A 256 0.46 -21.03 24.86
CA ALA A 256 0.11 -21.76 26.08
C ALA A 256 -1.36 -21.45 26.47
N PRO A 257 -2.24 -22.46 26.62
CA PRO A 257 -3.67 -22.27 26.92
C PRO A 257 -3.93 -21.33 28.10
N ALA A 258 -3.28 -21.59 29.24
CA ALA A 258 -3.45 -20.79 30.45
C ALA A 258 -3.10 -19.31 30.25
N THR A 259 -2.11 -19.01 29.39
CA THR A 259 -1.70 -17.63 29.11
C THR A 259 -2.75 -16.88 28.32
N LEU A 260 -3.29 -17.50 27.26
CA LEU A 260 -4.32 -16.87 26.44
C LEU A 260 -5.64 -16.76 27.20
N GLU A 261 -6.02 -17.79 27.95
CA GLU A 261 -7.21 -17.79 28.80
C GLU A 261 -7.17 -16.65 29.83
N ALA A 262 -6.03 -16.47 30.51
CA ALA A 262 -5.85 -15.36 31.44
C ALA A 262 -6.01 -14.00 30.75
N THR A 263 -5.42 -13.83 29.55
CA THR A 263 -5.53 -12.57 28.81
C THR A 263 -6.94 -12.28 28.30
N VAL A 264 -7.69 -13.30 27.84
CA VAL A 264 -9.10 -13.14 27.46
C VAL A 264 -9.97 -12.85 28.68
N ALA A 265 -9.74 -13.53 29.81
CA ALA A 265 -10.48 -13.31 31.05
C ALA A 265 -10.27 -11.89 31.59
N GLU A 266 -9.01 -11.41 31.61
CA GLU A 266 -8.65 -10.05 32.03
C GLU A 266 -9.33 -8.98 31.16
N PHE A 267 -9.30 -9.14 29.84
CA PHE A 267 -10.01 -8.23 28.93
C PHE A 267 -11.53 -8.26 29.16
N ASN A 268 -12.12 -9.45 29.26
CA ASN A 268 -13.57 -9.61 29.41
C ASN A 268 -14.09 -8.99 30.71
N ALA A 269 -13.30 -9.00 31.79
CA ALA A 269 -13.72 -8.43 33.08
C ALA A 269 -14.09 -6.94 32.97
N ALA A 270 -13.24 -6.14 32.31
CA ALA A 270 -13.51 -4.72 32.07
C ALA A 270 -14.42 -4.49 30.84
N ALA A 271 -14.35 -5.36 29.83
CA ALA A 271 -15.14 -5.17 28.61
C ALA A 271 -16.66 -5.26 28.84
N LYS A 272 -17.11 -5.90 29.94
CA LYS A 272 -18.51 -5.96 30.36
C LYS A 272 -19.13 -4.58 30.61
N THR A 273 -18.33 -3.61 31.06
CA THR A 273 -18.76 -2.22 31.26
C THR A 273 -18.35 -1.31 30.10
N GLY A 274 -17.84 -1.88 28.99
CA GLY A 274 -17.36 -1.13 27.84
C GLY A 274 -15.97 -0.49 28.04
N GLU A 275 -15.21 -0.95 29.03
CA GLU A 275 -13.92 -0.38 29.40
C GLU A 275 -12.75 -1.26 28.96
N ASP A 276 -11.62 -0.61 28.66
CA ASP A 276 -10.34 -1.26 28.44
C ASP A 276 -9.26 -0.46 29.17
N PRO A 277 -9.08 -0.66 30.49
CA PRO A 277 -8.14 0.12 31.28
C PRO A 277 -6.68 -0.12 30.89
N ALA A 278 -6.36 -1.27 30.30
CA ALA A 278 -4.99 -1.63 29.94
C ALA A 278 -4.45 -0.79 28.78
N PHE A 279 -5.26 -0.54 27.75
CA PHE A 279 -4.80 0.16 26.53
C PHE A 279 -5.75 1.27 26.05
N GLY A 280 -6.91 1.45 26.69
CA GLY A 280 -7.87 2.48 26.34
C GLY A 280 -8.54 2.27 24.99
N LYS A 281 -8.80 1.04 24.55
CA LYS A 281 -9.53 0.78 23.30
C LYS A 281 -10.90 1.50 23.29
N GLY A 282 -11.14 2.27 22.24
CA GLY A 282 -12.37 3.08 22.13
C GLY A 282 -12.32 4.42 22.88
N SER A 283 -11.17 4.80 23.45
CA SER A 283 -10.98 6.12 24.09
C SER A 283 -10.89 7.28 23.09
N LYS A 284 -10.50 7.01 21.84
CA LYS A 284 -10.30 8.04 20.81
C LYS A 284 -11.46 8.08 19.80
N ALA A 285 -11.75 9.26 19.26
CA ALA A 285 -12.74 9.45 18.20
C ALA A 285 -12.46 8.57 16.97
N TYR A 286 -11.18 8.42 16.59
CA TYR A 286 -10.75 7.55 15.51
C TYR A 286 -11.13 6.08 15.75
N ASN A 287 -10.95 5.57 16.98
CA ASN A 287 -11.36 4.20 17.32
C ASN A 287 -12.88 4.08 17.15
N ARG A 288 -13.63 5.00 17.78
CA ARG A 288 -15.10 4.96 17.86
C ARG A 288 -15.77 5.03 16.48
N TYR A 289 -15.21 5.81 15.55
CA TYR A 289 -15.68 5.86 14.17
C TYR A 289 -15.63 4.49 13.46
N GLN A 290 -14.67 3.64 13.83
CA GLN A 290 -14.49 2.31 13.25
C GLN A 290 -15.24 1.21 14.02
N GLY A 291 -15.71 1.49 15.23
CA GLY A 291 -16.48 0.57 16.06
C GLY A 291 -17.87 0.25 15.51
N ASP A 292 -18.71 -0.34 16.35
CA ASP A 292 -20.14 -0.50 16.10
C ASP A 292 -20.91 0.48 16.98
N ALA A 293 -21.54 1.48 16.36
CA ALA A 293 -22.30 2.51 17.06
C ALA A 293 -23.51 1.96 17.85
N LEU A 294 -23.96 0.74 17.55
CA LEU A 294 -25.04 0.06 18.29
C LEU A 294 -24.54 -0.61 19.58
N VAL A 295 -23.22 -0.71 19.79
CA VAL A 295 -22.63 -1.24 21.01
C VAL A 295 -22.32 -0.09 21.96
N THR A 296 -22.98 -0.08 23.10
CA THR A 296 -22.86 0.96 24.14
C THR A 296 -22.34 0.36 25.46
N PRO A 297 -21.62 1.14 26.30
CA PRO A 297 -21.30 2.57 26.16
C PRO A 297 -20.10 2.85 25.23
N ASN A 298 -19.35 1.81 24.84
CA ASN A 298 -18.16 1.93 24.00
C ASN A 298 -18.31 1.08 22.72
N PRO A 299 -18.32 1.70 21.53
CA PRO A 299 -18.56 1.00 20.27
C PRO A 299 -17.43 0.04 19.87
N CYS A 300 -16.29 0.08 20.57
CA CYS A 300 -15.11 -0.72 20.25
C CYS A 300 -14.85 -1.87 21.24
N VAL A 301 -15.59 -1.93 22.34
CA VAL A 301 -15.29 -2.83 23.47
C VAL A 301 -16.51 -3.64 23.84
N ALA A 302 -16.36 -4.96 23.74
CA ALA A 302 -17.32 -5.95 24.21
C ALA A 302 -16.55 -7.25 24.54
N PRO A 303 -17.06 -8.09 25.45
CA PRO A 303 -16.42 -9.36 25.81
C PRO A 303 -16.34 -10.37 24.66
N LEU A 304 -15.36 -11.28 24.73
CA LEU A 304 -15.23 -12.48 23.91
C LEU A 304 -15.66 -13.70 24.73
N GLU A 305 -16.96 -14.00 24.78
CA GLU A 305 -17.51 -14.99 25.71
C GLU A 305 -18.12 -16.22 25.03
N ASN A 306 -18.45 -16.14 23.73
CA ASN A 306 -19.26 -17.16 23.08
C ASN A 306 -18.45 -17.88 21.97
N GLY A 307 -17.88 -19.03 22.34
CA GLY A 307 -17.21 -19.92 21.40
C GLY A 307 -18.13 -20.43 20.27
N PRO A 308 -17.57 -20.99 19.18
CA PRO A 308 -16.15 -21.16 18.93
C PRO A 308 -15.40 -19.83 18.76
N TYR A 309 -14.11 -19.85 19.08
CA TYR A 309 -13.21 -18.71 18.94
C TYR A 309 -12.37 -18.85 17.68
N TYR A 310 -11.98 -17.71 17.12
CA TYR A 310 -11.25 -17.65 15.86
C TYR A 310 -10.06 -16.72 15.94
N ALA A 311 -9.02 -17.03 15.16
CA ALA A 311 -7.88 -16.15 14.98
C ALA A 311 -7.36 -16.14 13.55
N ILE A 312 -6.77 -15.01 13.15
CA ILE A 312 -5.94 -14.89 11.96
C ILE A 312 -4.58 -14.30 12.34
N LYS A 313 -3.54 -14.66 11.59
CA LYS A 313 -2.19 -14.13 11.81
C LYS A 313 -2.03 -12.78 11.11
N LEU A 314 -1.60 -11.79 11.87
CA LEU A 314 -1.17 -10.49 11.38
C LEU A 314 0.36 -10.46 11.28
N VAL A 315 0.84 -9.92 10.16
CA VAL A 315 2.25 -9.66 9.84
C VAL A 315 2.39 -8.21 9.35
N VAL A 316 3.62 -7.75 9.15
CA VAL A 316 3.88 -6.36 8.74
C VAL A 316 3.77 -6.20 7.23
N GLY A 317 2.94 -5.25 6.78
CA GLY A 317 2.90 -4.76 5.41
C GLY A 317 2.90 -3.24 5.35
N ASP A 318 2.65 -2.71 4.15
CA ASP A 318 2.56 -1.27 3.90
C ASP A 318 1.41 -0.93 2.94
N ILE A 319 1.16 0.36 2.74
CA ILE A 319 0.27 0.89 1.69
C ILE A 319 0.96 1.97 0.85
N GLY A 320 2.27 1.88 0.72
CA GLY A 320 3.15 2.83 0.04
C GLY A 320 4.37 3.19 0.89
N THR A 321 5.49 3.44 0.22
CA THR A 321 6.73 3.90 0.84
C THR A 321 6.71 5.41 1.09
N PHE A 322 7.30 5.82 2.22
CA PHE A 322 7.52 7.21 2.61
C PHE A 322 8.94 7.66 2.34
N ALA A 323 9.93 6.78 2.52
CA ALA A 323 11.26 7.06 2.02
C ALA A 323 11.20 7.12 0.48
N GLY A 324 12.00 7.99 -0.10
CA GLY A 324 11.99 8.27 -1.53
C GLY A 324 13.00 9.35 -1.88
N LEU A 325 13.01 9.75 -3.14
CA LEU A 325 13.91 10.77 -3.67
C LEU A 325 13.67 12.11 -2.98
N VAL A 326 14.75 12.76 -2.56
CA VAL A 326 14.65 14.12 -2.01
C VAL A 326 14.25 15.06 -3.13
N THR A 327 13.17 15.81 -2.92
CA THR A 327 12.68 16.81 -3.86
C THR A 327 12.49 18.16 -3.18
N ASP A 328 12.58 19.23 -3.96
CA ASP A 328 12.18 20.56 -3.49
C ASP A 328 10.66 20.81 -3.65
N GLU A 329 10.20 22.02 -3.31
CA GLU A 329 8.79 22.43 -3.38
C GLU A 329 8.21 22.42 -4.80
N LYS A 330 9.09 22.34 -5.81
CA LYS A 330 8.76 22.25 -7.23
C LYS A 330 8.87 20.83 -7.76
N THR A 331 9.02 19.84 -6.88
CA THR A 331 9.13 18.40 -7.18
C THR A 331 10.40 18.01 -7.96
N ARG A 332 11.40 18.89 -8.03
CA ARG A 332 12.67 18.60 -8.72
C ARG A 332 13.50 17.69 -7.83
N VAL A 333 14.06 16.61 -8.40
CA VAL A 333 14.95 15.71 -7.67
C VAL A 333 16.25 16.44 -7.32
N LEU A 334 16.70 16.29 -6.08
CA LEU A 334 17.92 16.93 -5.58
C LEU A 334 19.09 15.94 -5.55
N ASP A 335 20.28 16.46 -5.85
CA ASP A 335 21.53 15.72 -5.73
C ASP A 335 22.07 15.69 -4.28
N SER A 336 23.26 15.12 -4.10
CA SER A 336 23.96 15.03 -2.80
C SER A 336 24.34 16.39 -2.21
N THR A 337 24.45 17.44 -3.03
CA THR A 337 24.72 18.83 -2.61
C THR A 337 23.44 19.62 -2.34
N GLY A 338 22.27 19.01 -2.55
CA GLY A 338 20.97 19.66 -2.42
C GLY A 338 20.59 20.52 -3.64
N LYS A 339 21.32 20.41 -4.75
CA LYS A 339 21.00 21.13 -5.98
C LYS A 339 20.01 20.35 -6.84
N PRO A 340 19.03 21.01 -7.49
CA PRO A 340 18.12 20.35 -8.41
C PRO A 340 18.83 19.76 -9.62
N ILE A 341 18.53 18.50 -9.93
CA ILE A 341 18.94 17.84 -11.16
C ILE A 341 18.02 18.34 -12.28
N LYS A 342 18.61 19.05 -13.24
CA LYS A 342 17.85 19.67 -14.34
C LYS A 342 17.09 18.61 -15.13
N GLY A 343 15.81 18.87 -15.38
CA GLY A 343 14.96 18.00 -16.19
C GLY A 343 14.45 16.75 -15.45
N LEU A 344 14.72 16.57 -14.16
CA LEU A 344 14.27 15.39 -13.40
C LEU A 344 13.35 15.77 -12.24
N TYR A 345 12.19 15.11 -12.18
CA TYR A 345 11.16 15.33 -11.17
C TYR A 345 10.72 13.99 -10.58
N ALA A 346 10.23 14.00 -9.34
CA ALA A 346 9.65 12.81 -8.71
C ALA A 346 8.39 13.17 -7.92
N VAL A 347 7.38 12.30 -7.96
CA VAL A 347 6.08 12.50 -7.29
C VAL A 347 5.56 11.19 -6.71
N GLY A 348 4.56 11.28 -5.82
CA GLY A 348 3.99 10.12 -5.16
C GLY A 348 5.05 9.39 -4.31
N ASN A 349 4.99 8.06 -4.27
CA ASN A 349 5.90 7.24 -3.46
C ASN A 349 7.34 7.18 -3.99
N ASP A 350 7.63 7.76 -5.16
CA ASP A 350 9.01 7.92 -5.64
C ASP A 350 9.70 9.10 -4.96
N ALA A 351 8.95 10.10 -4.52
CA ALA A 351 9.46 11.23 -3.74
C ALA A 351 9.39 10.92 -2.24
N ALA A 352 10.33 11.49 -1.48
CA ALA A 352 10.28 11.47 -0.03
C ALA A 352 8.97 12.12 0.45
N SER A 353 8.24 11.40 1.29
CA SER A 353 6.92 11.83 1.76
C SER A 353 7.01 13.10 2.59
N VAL A 354 6.18 14.08 2.26
CA VAL A 354 5.99 15.31 3.05
C VAL A 354 5.47 15.06 4.47
N MET A 355 5.00 13.84 4.76
CA MET A 355 4.57 13.44 6.11
C MET A 355 5.75 13.00 7.00
N GLY A 356 6.98 12.97 6.48
CA GLY A 356 8.20 12.72 7.27
C GLY A 356 8.19 11.37 7.98
N GLY A 357 7.61 10.34 7.38
CA GLY A 357 7.49 9.00 7.97
C GLY A 357 6.25 8.79 8.84
N ASN A 358 5.39 9.79 9.02
CA ASN A 358 4.20 9.64 9.85
C ASN A 358 2.94 9.44 9.01
N TYR A 359 1.90 8.89 9.64
CA TYR A 359 0.60 8.65 9.01
C TYR A 359 -0.51 9.49 9.67
N PRO A 360 -0.68 10.77 9.30
CA PRO A 360 -1.62 11.66 10.01
C PRO A 360 -3.09 11.40 9.69
N GLY A 361 -3.41 10.74 8.56
CA GLY A 361 -4.79 10.50 8.18
C GLY A 361 -4.97 9.73 6.88
N ALA A 362 -6.19 9.26 6.62
CA ALA A 362 -6.49 8.54 5.39
C ALA A 362 -6.27 9.44 4.15
N GLY A 363 -5.66 8.88 3.10
CA GLY A 363 -5.44 9.58 1.83
C GLY A 363 -4.09 10.31 1.73
N ILE A 364 -3.23 10.21 2.73
CA ILE A 364 -1.92 10.89 2.76
C ILE A 364 -0.90 10.37 1.74
N THR A 365 -1.18 9.28 1.02
CA THR A 365 -0.37 8.86 -0.14
C THR A 365 -0.94 9.44 -1.44
N LEU A 366 -2.23 9.21 -1.72
CA LEU A 366 -2.89 9.68 -2.94
C LEU A 366 -3.04 11.19 -3.02
N GLY A 367 -3.36 11.87 -1.92
CA GLY A 367 -3.53 13.32 -1.87
C GLY A 367 -2.26 14.03 -2.34
N PRO A 368 -1.12 13.83 -1.66
CA PRO A 368 0.17 14.36 -2.12
C PRO A 368 0.55 13.90 -3.53
N ALA A 369 0.33 12.64 -3.92
CA ALA A 369 0.65 12.18 -5.27
C ALA A 369 -0.09 12.97 -6.36
N LEU A 370 -1.39 13.21 -6.20
CA LEU A 370 -2.19 14.01 -7.14
C LEU A 370 -1.76 15.48 -7.13
N THR A 371 -1.57 16.05 -5.94
CA THR A 371 -1.17 17.46 -5.78
C THR A 371 0.20 17.72 -6.38
N PHE A 372 1.21 16.92 -6.03
CA PHE A 372 2.56 17.12 -6.55
C PHE A 372 2.70 16.69 -8.01
N GLY A 373 1.90 15.72 -8.49
CA GLY A 373 1.75 15.45 -9.92
C GLY A 373 1.28 16.67 -10.69
N TYR A 374 0.27 17.39 -10.18
CA TYR A 374 -0.19 18.65 -10.76
C TYR A 374 0.87 19.75 -10.67
N VAL A 375 1.56 19.90 -9.53
CA VAL A 375 2.65 20.88 -9.38
C VAL A 375 3.76 20.62 -10.41
N ALA A 376 4.21 19.37 -10.55
CA ALA A 376 5.23 18.98 -11.54
C ALA A 376 4.80 19.38 -12.97
N ALA A 377 3.55 19.07 -13.35
CA ALA A 377 3.00 19.46 -14.64
C ALA A 377 3.00 20.98 -14.85
N MET A 378 2.65 21.76 -13.83
CA MET A 378 2.67 23.23 -13.90
C MET A 378 4.09 23.80 -14.00
N GLN A 379 5.09 23.17 -13.40
CA GLN A 379 6.49 23.56 -13.58
C GLN A 379 6.95 23.26 -15.01
N LEU A 380 6.69 22.04 -15.50
CA LEU A 380 7.04 21.63 -16.86
C LEU A 380 6.38 22.51 -17.91
N ALA A 381 5.13 22.92 -17.71
CA ALA A 381 4.38 23.80 -18.60
C ALA A 381 5.02 25.19 -18.78
N LYS A 382 5.72 25.69 -17.75
CA LYS A 382 6.40 27.00 -17.77
C LYS A 382 7.79 26.99 -18.41
N VAL A 383 8.38 25.81 -18.63
CA VAL A 383 9.68 25.71 -19.29
C VAL A 383 9.52 26.11 -20.76
N GLU A 384 10.12 27.23 -21.15
CA GLU A 384 10.26 27.62 -22.55
C GLU A 384 11.16 26.61 -23.26
N VAL A 385 10.62 25.98 -24.30
CA VAL A 385 11.39 25.10 -25.18
C VAL A 385 12.08 26.01 -26.18
N ALA A 386 13.42 26.08 -26.15
CA ALA A 386 14.18 26.78 -27.19
C ALA A 386 13.75 26.24 -28.57
N ALA A 387 13.42 27.15 -29.49
CA ALA A 387 12.98 26.80 -30.84
C ALA A 387 13.97 25.83 -31.50
N GLU A 388 13.44 24.84 -32.22
CA GLU A 388 14.24 23.93 -33.03
C GLU A 388 15.14 24.76 -33.96
N VAL A 389 16.44 24.79 -33.67
CA VAL A 389 17.42 25.33 -34.61
C VAL A 389 17.46 24.34 -35.78
N SER A 390 16.65 24.62 -36.79
CA SER A 390 16.78 23.99 -38.10
C SER A 390 18.16 24.36 -38.63
N LEU A 391 19.12 23.47 -38.47
CA LEU A 391 20.36 23.51 -39.23
C LEU A 391 19.96 23.34 -40.70
N LYS A 392 19.87 24.46 -41.43
CA LYS A 392 19.86 24.44 -42.90
C LYS A 392 21.18 23.81 -43.33
N VAL A 393 21.15 22.52 -43.65
CA VAL A 393 22.22 21.90 -44.40
C VAL A 393 22.16 22.51 -45.80
N GLU A 394 23.02 23.49 -46.07
CA GLU A 394 23.26 23.95 -47.44
C GLU A 394 23.78 22.75 -48.24
N ARG A 395 22.93 22.20 -49.11
CA ARG A 395 23.37 21.28 -50.15
C ARG A 395 24.31 22.04 -51.06
N ARG A 396 25.62 21.82 -50.93
CA ARG A 396 26.58 22.22 -51.96
C ARG A 396 26.19 21.55 -53.28
N GLU A 397 26.09 22.34 -54.34
CA GLU A 397 25.90 21.82 -55.69
C GLU A 397 27.06 20.90 -56.08
N PRO A 398 26.78 19.80 -56.79
CA PRO A 398 27.81 18.88 -57.23
C PRO A 398 28.74 19.56 -58.23
N VAL A 399 30.04 19.53 -57.95
CA VAL A 399 31.09 20.00 -58.87
C VAL A 399 31.11 19.08 -60.09
N ALA A 400 30.86 19.65 -61.28
CA ALA A 400 30.91 18.93 -62.53
C ALA A 400 32.34 18.47 -62.83
N VAL A 401 32.55 17.15 -62.87
CA VAL A 401 33.81 16.56 -63.33
C VAL A 401 33.70 16.32 -64.83
N SER A 402 34.29 17.19 -65.65
CA SER A 402 34.44 16.93 -67.08
C SER A 402 35.48 15.82 -67.29
N ARG A 403 35.06 14.68 -67.83
CA ARG A 403 35.99 13.72 -68.43
C ARG A 403 36.14 14.05 -69.92
N SER A 404 37.35 14.44 -70.31
CA SER A 404 37.75 14.59 -71.71
C SER A 404 38.16 13.24 -72.29
N ALA A 405 37.49 12.90 -73.41
CA ALA A 405 37.74 11.85 -74.41
C ALA A 405 37.90 10.40 -73.93
#